data_AF-G5BJZ5-F1
#
_entry.id   AF-G5BJZ5-F1
#
_cell.length_a   1.000
_cell.length_b   1.000
_cell.length_c   1.000
_cell.angle_alpha   90.00
_cell.angle_beta   90.00
_cell.angle_gamma   90.00
#
_symmetry.space_group_name_H-M   'P 1'
#
loop_
_entity.id
_entity.type
_entity.pdbx_description
1 polymer ?
#
loop_
_entity_poly.entity_id
_entity_poly.type
_entity_poly.pdbx_seq_one_letter_code
_entity_poly.pdbx_strand_id
1 'polypeptide(L)'
;MSAHSMLCERIAIAKELIKRAESLSLSRKGGIEGGAKLCSKLKAELKFLQKVEAGKVAVKESHLKSTNLTHLRAIVESAENLEEVVSVLHVFGYTDTLGEKQTLVVDVVANGGHTWVKAIGRKAEALHNIWLGRGQYGDKSIIEQAEDFLQASHQQPVQYSNPHIVFAFYNSVSSPMAEKLKEMGISVRGDIVAVNSLLDHPEELQLSESESDEEGLELLQVTRVDRENILASVAFPTEIKVDVCKRVNLDITTLITYVSALSYGGCHFIFKEKVLTEQAEQERKEQVLPQLEAFMKDKELFACESAVRDFQSILDTLGGPGERERAAVLIKRISVVPDQPSERALRLVASSKINSRSLTIFGTGDTLKAITMTANSGFVRAANNQGVKFSVFIHHPRALTESKEALATPLPKDYTNDSEH
;
A
#
# COMPACT_ATOMS: atom_id res chain seq x y z
N MET A 1 20.55 19.37 -30.17
CA MET A 1 21.51 18.72 -29.24
C MET A 1 22.28 17.66 -30.00
N SER A 2 23.59 17.54 -29.81
CA SER A 2 24.37 16.43 -30.38
C SER A 2 24.06 15.13 -29.63
N ALA A 3 24.17 13.97 -30.30
CA ALA A 3 23.95 12.66 -29.69
C ALA A 3 24.85 12.41 -28.46
N HIS A 4 26.08 12.95 -28.50
CA HIS A 4 27.01 12.90 -27.38
C HIS A 4 26.54 13.72 -26.17
N SER A 5 26.07 14.97 -26.40
CA SER A 5 25.51 15.82 -25.33
C SER A 5 24.32 15.16 -24.64
N MET A 6 23.41 14.56 -25.42
CA MET A 6 22.26 13.85 -24.88
C MET A 6 22.67 12.62 -24.06
N LEU A 7 23.70 11.88 -24.50
CA LEU A 7 24.20 10.72 -23.77
C LEU A 7 24.78 11.11 -22.40
N CYS A 8 25.62 12.16 -22.35
CA CYS A 8 26.19 12.65 -21.10
C CYS A 8 25.10 13.11 -20.11
N GLU A 9 24.08 13.82 -20.61
CA GLU A 9 22.93 14.23 -19.80
C GLU A 9 22.18 13.02 -19.22
N ARG A 10 21.90 12.00 -20.04
CA ARG A 10 21.22 10.77 -19.58
C ARG A 10 22.03 10.01 -18.53
N ILE A 11 23.35 9.96 -18.68
CA ILE A 11 24.26 9.35 -17.68
C ILE A 11 24.20 10.14 -16.36
N ALA A 12 24.22 11.47 -16.41
CA ALA A 12 24.10 12.30 -15.22
C ALA A 12 22.76 12.08 -14.51
N ILE A 13 21.65 12.07 -15.25
CA ILE A 13 20.31 11.78 -14.73
C ILE A 13 20.27 10.38 -14.09
N ALA A 14 20.83 9.37 -14.76
CA ALA A 14 20.85 8.00 -14.22
C ALA A 14 21.59 7.92 -12.87
N LYS A 15 22.75 8.58 -12.76
CA LYS A 15 23.53 8.65 -11.51
C LYS A 15 22.73 9.33 -10.39
N GLU A 16 22.03 10.41 -10.71
CA GLU A 16 21.22 11.14 -9.74
C GLU A 16 20.02 10.31 -9.26
N LEU A 17 19.30 9.66 -10.19
CA LEU A 17 18.18 8.80 -9.85
C LEU A 17 18.59 7.60 -8.98
N ILE A 18 19.81 7.07 -9.15
CA ILE A 18 20.32 5.99 -8.28
C ILE A 18 20.44 6.48 -6.84
N LYS A 19 21.04 7.66 -6.61
CA LYS A 19 21.18 8.22 -5.25
C LYS A 19 19.81 8.44 -4.61
N ARG A 20 18.87 9.02 -5.36
CA ARG A 20 17.49 9.24 -4.91
C ARG A 20 16.78 7.93 -4.56
N ALA A 21 16.88 6.91 -5.43
CA ALA A 21 16.30 5.59 -5.18
C ALA A 21 16.93 4.87 -3.97
N GLU A 22 18.24 5.02 -3.75
CA GLU A 22 18.93 4.47 -2.58
C GLU A 22 18.47 5.16 -1.29
N SER A 23 18.35 6.50 -1.29
CA SER A 23 17.80 7.26 -0.17
C SER A 23 16.35 6.87 0.12
N LEU A 24 15.51 6.77 -0.92
CA LEU A 24 14.13 6.31 -0.82
C LEU A 24 14.06 4.91 -0.21
N SER A 25 14.93 3.98 -0.62
CA SER A 25 14.95 2.60 -0.11
C SER A 25 15.22 2.51 1.39
N LEU A 26 15.88 3.52 1.97
CA LEU A 26 16.27 3.59 3.38
C LEU A 26 15.38 4.52 4.21
N SER A 27 14.35 5.13 3.62
CA SER A 27 13.51 6.14 4.30
C SER A 27 12.64 5.57 5.42
N ARG A 28 12.42 4.24 5.44
CA ARG A 28 11.61 3.53 6.44
C ARG A 28 12.44 2.54 7.23
N LYS A 29 12.14 2.40 8.53
CA LYS A 29 12.66 1.32 9.39
C LYS A 29 12.27 -0.04 8.79
N GLY A 30 13.26 -0.82 8.34
CA GLY A 30 13.05 -2.09 7.63
C GLY A 30 13.15 -1.99 6.08
N GLY A 31 13.31 -0.78 5.54
CA GLY A 31 13.43 -0.51 4.11
C GLY A 31 12.10 -0.55 3.34
N ILE A 32 12.12 -0.10 2.09
CA ILE A 32 10.98 -0.19 1.16
C ILE A 32 11.11 -1.46 0.32
N GLU A 33 10.04 -2.26 0.28
CA GLU A 33 10.02 -3.47 -0.54
C GLU A 33 10.17 -3.12 -2.02
N GLY A 34 11.06 -3.83 -2.72
CA GLY A 34 11.37 -3.55 -4.12
C GLY A 34 12.32 -2.37 -4.37
N GLY A 35 12.76 -1.66 -3.32
CA GLY A 35 13.77 -0.59 -3.45
C GLY A 35 15.07 -1.08 -4.10
N ALA A 36 15.59 -2.23 -3.65
CA ALA A 36 16.77 -2.86 -4.26
C ALA A 36 16.57 -3.24 -5.74
N LYS A 37 15.34 -3.62 -6.13
CA LYS A 37 14.96 -3.94 -7.51
C LYS A 37 14.96 -2.68 -8.38
N LEU A 38 14.42 -1.58 -7.87
CA LEU A 38 14.46 -0.27 -8.54
C LEU A 38 15.91 0.21 -8.75
N CYS A 39 16.73 0.17 -7.69
CA CYS A 39 18.16 0.51 -7.77
C CYS A 39 18.91 -0.36 -8.79
N SER A 40 18.61 -1.66 -8.83
CA SER A 40 19.24 -2.59 -9.78
C SER A 40 18.87 -2.26 -11.23
N LYS A 41 17.61 -1.92 -11.50
CA LYS A 41 17.17 -1.48 -12.84
C LYS A 41 17.85 -0.18 -13.27
N LEU A 42 17.95 0.81 -12.38
CA LEU A 42 18.66 2.07 -12.64
C LEU A 42 20.16 1.85 -12.90
N LYS A 43 20.82 0.99 -12.11
CA LYS A 43 22.23 0.63 -12.32
C LYS A 43 22.45 -0.12 -13.64
N ALA A 44 21.51 -0.97 -14.05
CA ALA A 44 21.57 -1.65 -15.35
C ALA A 44 21.47 -0.65 -16.51
N GLU A 45 20.56 0.33 -16.41
CA GLU A 45 20.41 1.39 -17.41
C GLU A 45 21.66 2.28 -17.49
N LEU A 46 22.24 2.66 -16.34
CA LEU A 46 23.52 3.39 -16.31
C LEU A 46 24.65 2.61 -17.00
N LYS A 47 24.77 1.31 -16.70
CA LYS A 47 25.77 0.43 -17.35
C LYS A 47 25.56 0.36 -18.86
N PHE A 48 24.31 0.30 -19.32
CA PHE A 48 24.00 0.36 -20.75
C PHE A 48 24.49 1.67 -21.36
N LEU A 49 24.14 2.82 -20.78
CA LEU A 49 24.57 4.13 -21.28
C LEU A 49 26.09 4.29 -21.30
N GLN A 50 26.79 3.80 -20.28
CA GLN A 50 28.26 3.81 -20.24
C GLN A 50 28.90 2.93 -21.33
N LYS A 51 28.25 1.81 -21.71
CA LYS A 51 28.71 1.00 -22.84
C LYS A 51 28.54 1.72 -24.18
N VAL A 52 27.47 2.49 -24.34
CA VAL A 52 27.25 3.34 -25.51
C VAL A 52 28.32 4.44 -25.57
N GLU A 53 28.61 5.09 -24.43
CA GLU A 53 29.63 6.14 -24.33
C GLU A 53 31.03 5.61 -24.67
N ALA A 54 31.35 4.40 -24.23
CA ALA A 54 32.61 3.73 -24.55
C ALA A 54 32.68 3.16 -25.98
N GLY A 55 31.67 3.41 -26.83
CA GLY A 55 31.61 2.91 -28.21
C GLY A 55 31.43 1.39 -28.33
N LYS A 56 31.11 0.69 -27.24
CA LYS A 56 30.95 -0.77 -27.21
C LYS A 56 29.59 -1.23 -27.74
N VAL A 57 28.64 -0.31 -27.87
CA VAL A 57 27.29 -0.56 -28.39
C VAL A 57 26.93 0.58 -29.33
N ALA A 58 26.65 0.27 -30.60
CA ALA A 58 26.14 1.24 -31.57
C ALA A 58 24.65 1.46 -31.34
N VAL A 59 24.24 2.70 -31.14
CA VAL A 59 22.85 3.04 -30.79
C VAL A 59 22.38 4.22 -31.65
N LYS A 60 21.18 4.09 -32.23
CA LYS A 60 20.52 5.19 -32.96
C LYS A 60 20.11 6.29 -31.97
N GLU A 61 20.10 7.54 -32.40
CA GLU A 61 19.68 8.68 -31.56
C GLU A 61 18.25 8.49 -30.99
N SER A 62 17.36 7.84 -31.75
CA SER A 62 16.01 7.49 -31.30
C SER A 62 16.00 6.62 -30.04
N HIS A 63 16.91 5.66 -29.92
CA HIS A 63 17.00 4.78 -28.75
C HIS A 63 17.49 5.52 -27.49
N LEU A 64 18.32 6.56 -27.65
CA LEU A 64 18.73 7.43 -26.55
C LEU A 64 17.60 8.36 -26.08
N LYS A 65 16.69 8.74 -26.99
CA LYS A 65 15.47 9.49 -26.65
C LYS A 65 14.46 8.62 -25.89
N SER A 66 14.41 7.32 -26.18
CA SER A 66 13.48 6.33 -25.60
C SER A 66 14.13 5.39 -24.58
N THR A 67 14.98 5.93 -23.71
CA THR A 67 15.61 5.15 -22.62
C THR A 67 14.60 4.77 -21.53
N ASN A 68 14.87 3.66 -20.83
CA ASN A 68 14.03 3.23 -19.70
C ASN A 68 14.08 4.24 -18.55
N LEU A 69 15.08 5.13 -18.54
CA LEU A 69 15.20 6.24 -17.58
C LEU A 69 13.93 7.08 -17.47
N THR A 70 13.16 7.24 -18.55
CA THR A 70 11.91 8.03 -18.51
C THR A 70 10.90 7.43 -17.54
N HIS A 71 10.67 6.12 -17.61
CA HIS A 71 9.77 5.42 -16.70
C HIS A 71 10.40 5.23 -15.30
N LEU A 72 11.69 4.91 -15.21
CA LEU A 72 12.37 4.78 -13.91
C LEU A 72 12.38 6.10 -13.13
N ARG A 73 12.55 7.23 -13.81
CA ARG A 73 12.39 8.57 -13.24
C ARG A 73 10.98 8.79 -12.72
N ALA A 74 9.97 8.44 -13.52
CA ALA A 74 8.57 8.57 -13.13
C ALA A 74 8.24 7.77 -11.85
N ILE A 75 8.83 6.59 -11.66
CA ILE A 75 8.66 5.80 -10.43
C ILE A 75 9.28 6.52 -9.22
N VAL A 76 10.53 6.97 -9.33
CA VAL A 76 11.23 7.68 -8.26
C VAL A 76 10.49 8.96 -7.87
N GLU A 77 10.13 9.78 -8.86
CA GLU A 77 9.38 11.02 -8.61
C GLU A 77 8.00 10.74 -8.02
N SER A 78 7.32 9.66 -8.42
CA SER A 78 6.01 9.32 -7.82
C SER A 78 6.15 8.95 -6.36
N ALA A 79 7.16 8.14 -6.02
CA ALA A 79 7.36 7.69 -4.65
C ALA A 79 7.80 8.83 -3.70
N GLU A 80 8.58 9.79 -4.18
CA GLU A 80 9.01 10.94 -3.37
C GLU A 80 7.88 11.95 -3.07
N ASN A 81 6.82 11.95 -3.87
CA ASN A 81 5.66 12.84 -3.68
C ASN A 81 4.52 12.20 -2.88
N LEU A 82 4.75 11.03 -2.26
CA LEU A 82 3.75 10.28 -1.51
C LEU A 82 4.24 9.94 -0.11
N GLU A 83 3.31 9.83 0.82
CA GLU A 83 3.58 9.46 2.19
C GLU A 83 3.48 7.94 2.40
N GLU A 84 4.15 7.45 3.44
CA GLU A 84 4.11 6.04 3.87
C GLU A 84 4.29 5.02 2.73
N VAL A 85 5.27 5.26 1.85
CA VAL A 85 5.59 4.32 0.76
C VAL A 85 5.95 2.95 1.33
N VAL A 86 5.16 1.93 0.95
CA VAL A 86 5.30 0.55 1.43
C VAL A 86 6.18 -0.24 0.48
N SER A 87 5.96 -0.10 -0.82
CA SER A 87 6.68 -0.85 -1.84
C SER A 87 6.75 -0.12 -3.18
N VAL A 88 7.74 -0.48 -3.99
CA VAL A 88 7.88 -0.05 -5.38
C VAL A 88 8.07 -1.27 -6.29
N LEU A 89 7.55 -1.21 -7.52
CA LEU A 89 7.61 -2.32 -8.48
C LEU A 89 7.06 -3.65 -7.93
N HIS A 90 6.01 -3.55 -7.11
CA HIS A 90 5.37 -4.67 -6.43
C HIS A 90 4.47 -5.42 -7.39
N VAL A 91 4.41 -6.75 -7.24
CA VAL A 91 3.66 -7.64 -8.14
C VAL A 91 2.46 -8.19 -7.40
N PHE A 92 1.26 -7.84 -7.85
CA PHE A 92 0.01 -8.40 -7.35
C PHE A 92 -0.48 -9.50 -8.28
N GLY A 93 -0.93 -10.61 -7.70
CA GLY A 93 -1.69 -11.63 -8.42
C GLY A 93 -3.18 -11.30 -8.38
N TYR A 94 -3.87 -11.50 -9.50
CA TYR A 94 -5.33 -11.38 -9.58
C TYR A 94 -5.88 -12.38 -10.58
N THR A 95 -7.18 -12.67 -10.48
CA THR A 95 -7.91 -13.46 -11.47
C THR A 95 -8.67 -12.52 -12.40
N ASP A 96 -8.49 -12.67 -13.71
CA ASP A 96 -9.20 -11.85 -14.69
C ASP A 96 -10.66 -12.29 -14.89
N THR A 97 -11.37 -11.59 -15.77
CA THR A 97 -12.78 -11.89 -16.09
C THR A 97 -13.02 -13.28 -16.67
N LEU A 98 -11.99 -13.94 -17.21
CA LEU A 98 -12.06 -15.28 -17.76
C LEU A 98 -11.75 -16.36 -16.72
N GLY A 99 -11.40 -15.97 -15.50
CA GLY A 99 -11.01 -16.91 -14.44
C GLY A 99 -9.52 -17.26 -14.46
N GLU A 100 -8.73 -16.65 -15.34
CA GLU A 100 -7.32 -16.94 -15.50
C GLU A 100 -6.46 -16.13 -14.53
N LYS A 101 -5.37 -16.76 -14.05
CA LYS A 101 -4.44 -16.10 -13.12
C LYS A 101 -3.53 -15.14 -13.88
N GLN A 102 -3.61 -13.87 -13.52
CA GLN A 102 -2.80 -12.79 -14.04
C GLN A 102 -1.90 -12.19 -12.97
N THR A 103 -0.92 -11.40 -13.43
CA THR A 103 -0.08 -10.58 -12.54
C THR A 103 -0.07 -9.14 -13.00
N LEU A 104 -0.06 -8.22 -12.04
CA LEU A 104 -0.04 -6.79 -12.26
C LEU A 104 1.13 -6.18 -11.49
N VAL A 105 1.95 -5.39 -12.18
CA VAL A 105 3.01 -4.62 -11.54
C VAL A 105 2.48 -3.24 -11.19
N VAL A 106 2.43 -2.94 -9.90
CA VAL A 106 2.14 -1.60 -9.37
C VAL A 106 3.47 -0.90 -9.11
N ASP A 107 3.61 0.30 -9.67
CA ASP A 107 4.89 1.00 -9.69
C ASP A 107 5.25 1.56 -8.30
N VAL A 108 4.27 2.12 -7.60
CA VAL A 108 4.40 2.59 -6.21
C VAL A 108 3.15 2.21 -5.42
N VAL A 109 3.34 1.67 -4.22
CA VAL A 109 2.30 1.42 -3.23
C VAL A 109 2.56 2.30 -2.02
N ALA A 110 1.64 3.20 -1.71
CA ALA A 110 1.79 4.25 -0.70
C ALA A 110 0.61 4.29 0.29
N ASN A 111 0.67 5.20 1.28
CA ASN A 111 -0.38 5.42 2.28
C ASN A 111 -0.79 4.11 3.00
N GLY A 112 0.22 3.36 3.46
CA GLY A 112 0.00 2.08 4.14
C GLY A 112 -0.58 0.96 3.26
N GLY A 113 -0.57 1.12 1.93
CA GLY A 113 -1.12 0.15 0.98
C GLY A 113 -2.38 0.62 0.26
N HIS A 114 -3.00 1.69 0.73
CA HIS A 114 -4.28 2.17 0.23
C HIS A 114 -4.17 3.03 -1.03
N THR A 115 -2.97 3.27 -1.55
CA THR A 115 -2.79 3.97 -2.82
C THR A 115 -1.86 3.19 -3.73
N TRP A 116 -2.34 2.91 -4.93
CA TRP A 116 -1.57 2.27 -6.00
C TRP A 116 -1.33 3.27 -7.11
N VAL A 117 -0.07 3.42 -7.51
CA VAL A 117 0.31 4.34 -8.59
C VAL A 117 0.84 3.59 -9.79
N LYS A 118 0.33 3.95 -10.96
CA LYS A 118 0.91 3.63 -12.26
C LYS A 118 1.70 4.83 -12.77
N ALA A 119 3.02 4.69 -12.89
CA ALA A 119 3.92 5.74 -13.34
C ALA A 119 4.12 5.66 -14.86
N ILE A 120 3.61 6.67 -15.58
CA ILE A 120 3.51 6.67 -17.04
C ILE A 120 4.49 7.68 -17.63
N GLY A 121 5.58 7.15 -18.21
CA GLY A 121 6.59 7.92 -18.92
C GLY A 121 6.37 8.02 -20.44
N ARG A 122 5.32 7.40 -21.01
CA ARG A 122 5.04 7.50 -22.45
C ARG A 122 4.40 8.85 -22.78
N LYS A 123 4.64 9.33 -24.01
CA LYS A 123 4.09 10.60 -24.53
C LYS A 123 2.57 10.50 -24.72
N ALA A 124 1.83 11.56 -24.36
CA ALA A 124 0.38 11.65 -24.51
C ALA A 124 -0.13 11.21 -25.89
N GLU A 125 0.48 11.70 -26.97
CA GLU A 125 0.12 11.37 -28.36
C GLU A 125 0.20 9.87 -28.67
N ALA A 126 1.26 9.19 -28.22
CA ALA A 126 1.42 7.76 -28.45
C ALA A 126 0.36 6.97 -27.68
N LEU A 127 0.04 7.40 -26.46
CA LEU A 127 -1.02 6.79 -25.64
C LEU A 127 -2.41 7.00 -26.26
N HIS A 128 -2.69 8.19 -26.77
CA HIS A 128 -3.95 8.54 -27.42
C HIS A 128 -4.15 7.74 -28.70
N ASN A 129 -3.12 7.62 -29.54
CA ASN A 129 -3.19 6.81 -30.76
C ASN A 129 -3.46 5.34 -30.48
N ILE A 130 -2.80 4.76 -29.46
CA ILE A 130 -3.10 3.37 -29.05
C ILE A 130 -4.55 3.23 -28.61
N TRP A 131 -5.07 4.18 -27.82
CA TRP A 131 -6.46 4.14 -27.38
C TRP A 131 -7.47 4.26 -28.52
N LEU A 132 -7.16 5.02 -29.58
CA LEU A 132 -7.97 5.10 -30.80
C LEU A 132 -7.82 3.87 -31.72
N GLY A 133 -7.16 2.80 -31.29
CA GLY A 133 -6.93 1.60 -32.10
C GLY A 133 -5.83 1.76 -33.16
N ARG A 134 -5.07 2.86 -33.15
CA ARG A 134 -3.94 3.13 -34.06
C ARG A 134 -2.59 2.64 -33.48
N GLY A 135 -2.65 1.72 -32.51
CA GLY A 135 -1.48 1.09 -31.91
C GLY A 135 -0.92 -0.07 -32.74
N GLN A 136 0.12 -0.71 -32.24
CA GLN A 136 0.63 -1.96 -32.81
C GLN A 136 -0.17 -3.16 -32.28
N TYR A 137 -0.16 -4.27 -33.01
CA TYR A 137 -0.76 -5.51 -32.51
C TYR A 137 -0.19 -5.89 -31.14
N GLY A 138 -1.07 -6.10 -30.16
CA GLY A 138 -0.71 -6.40 -28.77
C GLY A 138 -0.44 -5.18 -27.88
N ASP A 139 -0.51 -3.95 -28.40
CA ASP A 139 -0.48 -2.76 -27.55
C ASP A 139 -1.74 -2.70 -26.68
N LYS A 140 -1.54 -2.69 -25.36
CA LYS A 140 -2.62 -2.46 -24.39
C LYS A 140 -2.78 -0.97 -24.12
N SER A 141 -3.99 -0.45 -24.34
CA SER A 141 -4.34 0.93 -24.07
C SER A 141 -4.26 1.26 -22.57
N ILE A 142 -4.21 2.56 -22.25
CA ILE A 142 -4.22 3.03 -20.86
C ILE A 142 -5.54 2.70 -20.17
N ILE A 143 -6.64 2.66 -20.91
CA ILE A 143 -7.98 2.34 -20.38
C ILE A 143 -8.05 0.85 -20.02
N GLU A 144 -7.57 -0.04 -20.88
CA GLU A 144 -7.52 -1.47 -20.55
C GLU A 144 -6.53 -1.75 -19.39
N GLN A 145 -5.41 -1.01 -19.30
CA GLN A 145 -4.54 -1.11 -18.12
C GLN A 145 -5.25 -0.65 -16.84
N ALA A 146 -6.08 0.39 -16.93
CA ALA A 146 -6.89 0.88 -15.82
C ALA A 146 -7.90 -0.19 -15.34
N GLU A 147 -8.50 -0.94 -16.26
CA GLU A 147 -9.39 -2.07 -15.93
C GLU A 147 -8.65 -3.17 -15.15
N ASP A 148 -7.44 -3.54 -15.57
CA ASP A 148 -6.61 -4.51 -14.82
C ASP A 148 -6.34 -4.04 -13.40
N PHE A 149 -5.99 -2.75 -13.24
CA PHE A 149 -5.74 -2.16 -11.92
C PHE A 149 -6.97 -2.23 -11.03
N LEU A 150 -8.15 -1.90 -11.56
CA LEU A 150 -9.41 -1.98 -10.82
C LEU A 150 -9.73 -3.43 -10.43
N GLN A 151 -9.63 -4.37 -11.36
CA GLN A 151 -9.86 -5.80 -11.09
C GLN A 151 -8.90 -6.35 -10.03
N ALA A 152 -7.61 -6.02 -10.11
CA ALA A 152 -6.62 -6.44 -9.14
C ALA A 152 -6.86 -5.80 -7.77
N SER A 153 -7.21 -4.51 -7.72
CA SER A 153 -7.44 -3.78 -6.46
C SER A 153 -8.61 -4.37 -5.66
N HIS A 154 -9.69 -4.79 -6.34
CA HIS A 154 -10.86 -5.43 -5.71
C HIS A 154 -10.54 -6.77 -5.05
N GLN A 155 -9.49 -7.46 -5.52
CA GLN A 155 -9.05 -8.74 -4.97
C GLN A 155 -7.95 -8.58 -3.90
N GLN A 156 -7.42 -7.36 -3.74
CA GLN A 156 -6.35 -7.04 -2.79
C GLN A 156 -6.76 -5.91 -1.82
N PRO A 157 -7.90 -6.05 -1.10
CA PRO A 157 -8.32 -5.01 -0.18
C PRO A 157 -7.32 -4.84 0.95
N VAL A 158 -7.05 -3.58 1.31
CA VAL A 158 -6.25 -3.21 2.47
C VAL A 158 -7.21 -2.75 3.55
N GLN A 159 -7.21 -3.43 4.71
CA GLN A 159 -8.13 -3.12 5.80
C GLN A 159 -9.60 -3.07 5.35
N TYR A 160 -10.00 -3.98 4.46
CA TYR A 160 -11.35 -4.07 3.87
C TYR A 160 -11.74 -2.95 2.91
N SER A 161 -10.82 -2.06 2.56
CA SER A 161 -10.99 -1.00 1.57
C SER A 161 -10.16 -1.29 0.32
N ASN A 162 -10.72 -1.04 -0.85
CA ASN A 162 -9.98 -1.19 -2.10
C ASN A 162 -8.95 -0.06 -2.22
N PRO A 163 -7.69 -0.35 -2.62
CA PRO A 163 -6.71 0.68 -2.85
C PRO A 163 -7.18 1.72 -3.87
N HIS A 164 -6.99 3.00 -3.57
CA HIS A 164 -7.22 4.08 -4.50
C HIS A 164 -6.15 4.07 -5.60
N ILE A 165 -6.57 4.16 -6.86
CA ILE A 165 -5.66 4.05 -8.01
C ILE A 165 -5.37 5.43 -8.58
N VAL A 166 -4.09 5.73 -8.79
CA VAL A 166 -3.60 6.96 -9.42
C VAL A 166 -2.77 6.63 -10.66
N PHE A 167 -3.14 7.20 -11.79
CA PHE A 167 -2.32 7.16 -13.01
C PHE A 167 -1.54 8.47 -13.12
N ALA A 168 -0.22 8.36 -12.96
CA ALA A 168 0.70 9.49 -12.89
C ALA A 168 1.44 9.67 -14.22
N PHE A 169 1.02 10.66 -15.00
CA PHE A 169 1.61 10.99 -16.29
C PHE A 169 2.74 12.01 -16.11
N TYR A 170 3.89 11.72 -16.73
CA TYR A 170 5.08 12.58 -16.71
C TYR A 170 5.40 13.20 -18.08
N ASN A 171 4.65 12.83 -19.12
CA ASN A 171 4.74 13.39 -20.48
C ASN A 171 3.33 13.70 -21.01
N SER A 172 2.52 14.28 -20.13
CA SER A 172 1.12 14.70 -20.33
C SER A 172 0.14 13.57 -20.64
N VAL A 173 -1.15 13.90 -20.62
CA VAL A 173 -2.27 13.02 -21.02
C VAL A 173 -3.31 13.87 -21.76
N SER A 174 -3.93 13.31 -22.80
CA SER A 174 -5.00 14.02 -23.53
C SER A 174 -6.25 14.19 -22.66
N SER A 175 -6.96 15.31 -22.75
CA SER A 175 -8.20 15.57 -21.99
C SER A 175 -9.20 14.42 -22.04
N PRO A 176 -9.55 13.85 -23.21
CA PRO A 176 -10.56 12.79 -23.27
C PRO A 176 -10.13 11.50 -22.54
N MET A 177 -8.82 11.20 -22.53
CA MET A 177 -8.29 10.07 -21.75
C MET A 177 -8.33 10.35 -20.24
N ALA A 178 -7.99 11.58 -19.84
CA ALA A 178 -8.00 11.97 -18.43
C ALA A 178 -9.44 11.96 -17.87
N GLU A 179 -10.40 12.44 -18.65
CA GLU A 179 -11.84 12.36 -18.35
C GLU A 179 -12.27 10.90 -18.24
N LYS A 180 -11.89 10.05 -19.22
CA LYS A 180 -12.27 8.64 -19.20
C LYS A 180 -11.75 7.90 -17.97
N LEU A 181 -10.51 8.14 -17.57
CA LEU A 181 -9.94 7.55 -16.34
C LEU A 181 -10.70 8.02 -15.09
N LYS A 182 -11.07 9.29 -15.02
CA LYS A 182 -11.86 9.83 -13.90
C LYS A 182 -13.25 9.21 -13.84
N GLU A 183 -13.92 9.00 -14.97
CA GLU A 183 -15.21 8.27 -15.03
C GLU A 183 -15.11 6.85 -14.47
N MET A 184 -13.96 6.20 -14.65
CA MET A 184 -13.69 4.86 -14.10
C MET A 184 -13.33 4.87 -12.61
N GLY A 185 -13.26 6.04 -11.96
CA GLY A 185 -12.85 6.19 -10.56
C GLY A 185 -11.32 6.22 -10.35
N ILE A 186 -10.54 6.44 -11.41
CA ILE A 186 -9.07 6.56 -11.34
C ILE A 186 -8.66 8.02 -11.28
N SER A 187 -7.82 8.35 -10.30
CA SER A 187 -7.23 9.68 -10.20
C SER A 187 -6.12 9.86 -11.23
N VAL A 188 -6.07 11.04 -11.84
CA VAL A 188 -5.07 11.41 -12.84
C VAL A 188 -4.15 12.47 -12.26
N ARG A 189 -2.84 12.21 -12.30
CA ARG A 189 -1.78 13.19 -11.98
C ARG A 189 -1.01 13.52 -13.26
N GLY A 190 -0.67 14.80 -13.46
CA GLY A 190 0.13 15.28 -14.59
C GLY A 190 -0.56 16.39 -15.37
N ASP A 191 0.07 16.81 -16.46
CA ASP A 191 -0.46 17.84 -17.36
C ASP A 191 -1.50 17.24 -18.32
N ILE A 192 -2.70 17.80 -18.31
CA ILE A 192 -3.80 17.46 -19.20
C ILE A 192 -3.74 18.41 -20.40
N VAL A 193 -3.66 17.85 -21.60
CA VAL A 193 -3.47 18.60 -22.84
C VAL A 193 -4.67 18.45 -23.78
N ALA A 194 -4.92 19.47 -24.61
CA ALA A 194 -6.02 19.49 -25.56
C ALA A 194 -5.85 18.46 -26.69
N VAL A 195 -6.97 18.16 -27.36
CA VAL A 195 -7.00 17.36 -28.59
C VAL A 195 -7.76 18.16 -29.62
N ASN A 196 -7.13 18.41 -30.77
CA ASN A 196 -7.71 19.19 -31.85
C ASN A 196 -8.27 18.24 -32.93
N SER A 197 -9.41 18.60 -33.51
CA SER A 197 -9.99 17.91 -34.66
C SER A 197 -9.39 18.49 -35.95
N LEU A 198 -8.78 17.67 -36.81
CA LEU A 198 -8.24 18.16 -38.08
C LEU A 198 -9.31 18.61 -39.10
N LEU A 199 -10.60 18.51 -38.75
CA LEU A 199 -11.70 19.05 -39.55
C LEU A 199 -11.86 20.57 -39.41
N ASP A 200 -11.31 21.18 -38.36
CA ASP A 200 -11.45 22.63 -38.09
C ASP A 200 -10.40 23.48 -38.83
N HIS A 201 -9.38 22.84 -39.43
CA HIS A 201 -8.27 23.49 -40.15
C HIS A 201 -7.92 22.75 -41.45
N PRO A 202 -8.65 22.98 -42.57
CA PRO A 202 -8.41 22.29 -43.84
C PRO A 202 -7.07 22.61 -44.53
N GLU A 203 -6.29 23.56 -44.01
CA GLU A 203 -5.04 24.02 -44.65
C GLU A 203 -3.82 23.09 -44.44
N GLU A 204 -3.89 22.07 -43.55
CA GLU A 204 -2.78 21.13 -43.30
C GLU A 204 -2.91 19.77 -44.03
N LEU A 205 -3.92 19.58 -44.88
CA LEU A 205 -4.09 18.35 -45.69
C LEU A 205 -3.13 18.31 -46.90
N GLN A 206 -1.82 18.25 -46.67
CA GLN A 206 -0.87 17.77 -47.69
C GLN A 206 -0.66 16.26 -47.51
N LEU A 207 -1.68 15.51 -47.90
CA LEU A 207 -1.56 14.07 -48.12
C LEU A 207 -0.80 13.86 -49.43
N SER A 208 0.33 13.16 -49.38
CA SER A 208 1.05 12.70 -50.56
C SER A 208 0.12 11.82 -51.40
N GLU A 209 -0.17 12.24 -52.62
CA GLU A 209 -0.89 11.46 -53.62
C GLU A 209 -0.14 10.16 -53.91
N SER A 210 -0.72 9.03 -53.52
CA SER A 210 -0.48 7.75 -54.17
C SER A 210 -1.83 7.13 -54.46
N GLU A 211 -2.19 7.12 -55.75
CA GLU A 211 -3.39 6.51 -56.29
C GLU A 211 -3.42 5.01 -55.99
N SER A 212 -4.47 4.52 -55.33
CA SER A 212 -5.33 3.43 -55.83
C SER A 212 -6.35 2.95 -54.79
N ASP A 213 -7.55 2.76 -55.34
CA ASP A 213 -8.69 1.94 -54.91
C ASP A 213 -9.67 2.49 -53.86
N GLU A 214 -10.79 2.97 -54.41
CA GLU A 214 -12.07 3.27 -53.77
C GLU A 214 -12.70 2.02 -53.13
N GLU A 215 -12.61 1.89 -51.81
CA GLU A 215 -13.66 1.25 -51.02
C GLU A 215 -13.83 2.02 -49.69
N GLY A 216 -14.98 2.70 -49.54
CA GLY A 216 -15.53 3.18 -48.26
C GLY A 216 -14.62 4.06 -47.41
N LEU A 217 -14.46 5.35 -47.76
CA LEU A 217 -13.91 6.36 -46.86
C LEU A 217 -14.88 6.61 -45.70
N GLU A 218 -14.85 5.78 -44.66
CA GLU A 218 -15.22 6.25 -43.33
C GLU A 218 -14.24 7.39 -43.00
N LEU A 219 -14.75 8.62 -42.84
CA LEU A 219 -13.98 9.75 -42.33
C LEU A 219 -13.45 9.38 -40.93
N LEU A 220 -12.30 8.71 -40.87
CA LEU A 220 -11.53 8.54 -39.65
C LEU A 220 -11.18 9.95 -39.18
N GLN A 221 -11.92 10.44 -38.18
CA GLN A 221 -11.62 11.72 -37.53
C GLN A 221 -10.17 11.65 -37.04
N VAL A 222 -9.27 12.32 -37.76
CA VAL A 222 -7.87 12.40 -37.36
C VAL A 222 -7.79 13.47 -36.28
N THR A 223 -7.86 13.04 -35.03
CA THR A 223 -7.59 13.88 -33.87
C THR A 223 -6.09 13.96 -33.63
N ARG A 224 -5.59 15.13 -33.22
CA ARG A 224 -4.17 15.38 -32.91
C ARG A 224 -4.03 15.95 -31.50
N VAL A 225 -3.13 15.37 -30.71
CA VAL A 225 -2.82 15.87 -29.35
C VAL A 225 -1.99 17.15 -29.45
N ASP A 226 -2.52 18.23 -28.88
CA ASP A 226 -1.84 19.53 -28.82
C ASP A 226 -1.12 19.66 -27.48
N ARG A 227 0.19 19.41 -27.48
CA ARG A 227 0.99 19.36 -26.25
C ARG A 227 1.31 20.74 -25.67
N GLU A 228 1.18 21.79 -26.47
CA GLU A 228 1.48 23.15 -26.03
C GLU A 228 0.26 23.76 -25.33
N ASN A 229 -0.93 23.29 -25.68
CA ASN A 229 -2.18 23.68 -25.02
C ASN A 229 -2.50 22.81 -23.78
N ILE A 230 -1.90 23.18 -22.65
CA ILE A 230 -2.17 22.58 -21.33
C ILE A 230 -3.48 23.16 -20.78
N LEU A 231 -4.47 22.28 -20.61
CA LEU A 231 -5.78 22.62 -20.06
C LEU A 231 -5.80 22.62 -18.52
N ALA A 232 -5.02 21.75 -17.90
CA ALA A 232 -4.88 21.67 -16.44
C ALA A 232 -3.58 20.94 -16.04
N SER A 233 -3.00 21.32 -14.90
CA SER A 233 -1.89 20.59 -14.27
C SER A 233 -2.33 20.05 -12.92
N VAL A 234 -2.37 18.72 -12.79
CA VAL A 234 -2.86 18.05 -11.58
C VAL A 234 -1.70 17.45 -10.80
N ALA A 235 -1.48 17.92 -9.57
CA ALA A 235 -0.49 17.36 -8.65
C ALA A 235 -0.99 16.06 -7.99
N PHE A 236 -0.12 15.38 -7.23
CA PHE A 236 -0.59 14.34 -6.32
C PHE A 236 -1.51 14.98 -5.26
N PRO A 237 -2.60 14.30 -4.84
CA PRO A 237 -3.45 14.83 -3.79
C PRO A 237 -2.63 14.97 -2.50
N THR A 238 -2.69 16.16 -1.89
CA THR A 238 -1.99 16.46 -0.63
C THR A 238 -2.54 15.62 0.53
N GLU A 239 -3.82 15.27 0.46
CA GLU A 239 -4.47 14.26 1.31
C GLU A 239 -5.22 13.31 0.39
N ILE A 240 -4.70 12.09 0.22
CA ILE A 240 -5.46 11.04 -0.43
C ILE A 240 -6.51 10.59 0.59
N LYS A 241 -7.80 10.83 0.30
CA LYS A 241 -8.91 10.29 1.09
C LYS A 241 -8.89 8.77 1.00
N VAL A 242 -8.12 8.15 1.89
CA VAL A 242 -8.16 6.72 2.12
C VAL A 242 -9.40 6.45 2.96
N ASP A 243 -10.29 5.59 2.49
CA ASP A 243 -11.41 5.11 3.31
C ASP A 243 -10.84 4.18 4.39
N VAL A 244 -10.49 4.75 5.54
CA VAL A 244 -9.92 3.99 6.65
C VAL A 244 -11.04 3.24 7.35
N CYS A 245 -10.89 1.92 7.50
CA CYS A 245 -11.86 1.10 8.21
C CYS A 245 -12.11 1.63 9.63
N LYS A 246 -13.38 1.92 9.92
CA LYS A 246 -13.84 2.49 11.20
C LYS A 246 -14.29 1.44 12.21
N ARG A 247 -14.11 0.15 11.91
CA ARG A 247 -14.56 -0.95 12.76
C ARG A 247 -13.37 -1.72 13.28
N VAL A 248 -13.40 -2.02 14.57
CA VAL A 248 -12.34 -2.76 15.26
C VAL A 248 -12.94 -3.92 16.01
N ASN A 249 -12.32 -5.09 15.86
CA ASN A 249 -12.63 -6.28 16.64
C ASN A 249 -11.53 -6.49 17.67
N LEU A 250 -11.89 -6.55 18.95
CA LEU A 250 -10.93 -6.70 20.04
C LEU A 250 -10.75 -8.19 20.39
N ASP A 251 -9.54 -8.69 20.17
CA ASP A 251 -9.14 -10.01 20.67
C ASP A 251 -8.99 -10.00 22.20
N ILE A 252 -9.06 -11.18 22.82
CA ILE A 252 -8.84 -11.39 24.25
C ILE A 252 -7.50 -10.78 24.69
N THR A 253 -6.45 -10.96 23.87
CA THR A 253 -5.13 -10.41 24.17
C THR A 253 -5.11 -8.89 24.22
N THR A 254 -5.93 -8.22 23.40
CA THR A 254 -6.11 -6.76 23.43
C THR A 254 -6.91 -6.34 24.64
N LEU A 255 -8.02 -7.03 24.96
CA LEU A 255 -8.82 -6.74 26.15
C LEU A 255 -7.97 -6.82 27.43
N ILE A 256 -7.14 -7.87 27.56
CA ILE A 256 -6.21 -8.04 28.67
C ILE A 256 -5.16 -6.92 28.70
N THR A 257 -4.51 -6.67 27.56
CA THR A 257 -3.43 -5.67 27.48
C THR A 257 -3.94 -4.28 27.83
N TYR A 258 -5.13 -3.92 27.35
CA TYR A 258 -5.72 -2.60 27.56
C TYR A 258 -6.02 -2.31 29.04
N VAL A 259 -6.38 -3.34 29.82
CA VAL A 259 -6.72 -3.18 31.25
C VAL A 259 -5.58 -3.53 32.19
N SER A 260 -4.51 -4.17 31.70
CA SER A 260 -3.35 -4.63 32.48
C SER A 260 -2.75 -3.54 33.34
N ALA A 261 -2.50 -3.83 34.63
CA ALA A 261 -1.84 -2.89 35.53
C ALA A 261 -0.46 -2.44 35.04
N LEU A 262 0.24 -3.24 34.22
CA LEU A 262 1.51 -2.84 33.62
C LEU A 262 1.42 -1.48 32.90
N SER A 263 0.32 -1.24 32.18
CA SER A 263 0.08 0.02 31.46
C SER A 263 -0.44 1.17 32.33
N TYR A 264 -0.66 0.93 33.62
CA TYR A 264 -1.16 1.93 34.58
C TYR A 264 -0.21 2.06 35.78
N GLY A 265 1.10 1.94 35.54
CA GLY A 265 2.16 2.13 36.54
C GLY A 265 2.69 0.83 37.17
N GLY A 266 2.00 -0.30 36.98
CA GLY A 266 2.46 -1.63 37.41
C GLY A 266 3.74 -2.09 36.70
N CYS A 267 4.18 -1.41 35.64
CA CYS A 267 5.47 -1.66 35.00
C CYS A 267 6.67 -1.27 35.86
N HIS A 268 6.50 -0.69 37.05
CA HIS A 268 7.58 -0.36 37.97
C HIS A 268 7.83 -1.44 39.04
N PHE A 269 7.42 -2.68 38.79
CA PHE A 269 7.70 -3.83 39.64
C PHE A 269 8.59 -4.87 38.94
N ILE A 270 9.42 -5.55 39.73
CA ILE A 270 10.11 -6.78 39.36
C ILE A 270 9.29 -7.95 39.91
N PHE A 271 8.70 -8.73 39.02
CA PHE A 271 7.89 -9.90 39.36
C PHE A 271 8.75 -11.16 39.52
N LYS A 272 8.22 -12.16 40.24
CA LYS A 272 8.86 -13.47 40.39
C LYS A 272 8.95 -14.19 39.04
N GLU A 273 7.92 -14.06 38.22
CA GLU A 273 7.89 -14.63 36.88
C GLU A 273 8.66 -13.74 35.91
N LYS A 274 9.75 -14.28 35.35
CA LYS A 274 10.62 -13.58 34.40
C LYS A 274 9.86 -12.92 33.26
N VAL A 275 8.86 -13.60 32.69
CA VAL A 275 8.05 -13.10 31.57
C VAL A 275 7.28 -11.82 31.93
N LEU A 276 6.82 -11.68 33.18
CA LEU A 276 6.11 -10.47 33.63
C LEU A 276 7.08 -9.30 33.79
N THR A 277 8.28 -9.56 34.32
CA THR A 277 9.35 -8.57 34.41
C THR A 277 9.80 -8.11 33.02
N GLU A 278 9.94 -9.03 32.06
CA GLU A 278 10.26 -8.69 30.66
C GLU A 278 9.16 -7.82 30.02
N GLN A 279 7.87 -8.09 30.29
CA GLN A 279 6.77 -7.24 29.82
C GLN A 279 6.74 -5.86 30.49
N ALA A 280 7.06 -5.78 31.78
CA ALA A 280 7.20 -4.52 32.50
C ALA A 280 8.35 -3.67 31.93
N GLU A 281 9.50 -4.28 31.65
CA GLU A 281 10.63 -3.64 30.97
C GLU A 281 10.23 -3.10 29.59
N GLN A 282 9.50 -3.91 28.81
CA GLN A 282 8.98 -3.48 27.51
C GLN A 282 8.04 -2.29 27.64
N GLU A 283 7.12 -2.28 28.61
CA GLU A 283 6.19 -1.16 28.82
C GLU A 283 6.89 0.14 29.20
N ARG A 284 8.00 0.05 29.96
CA ARG A 284 8.84 1.22 30.26
C ARG A 284 9.59 1.75 29.06
N LYS A 285 9.95 0.88 28.09
CA LYS A 285 10.62 1.27 26.84
C LYS A 285 9.64 1.80 25.80
N GLU A 286 8.49 1.16 25.68
CA GLU A 286 7.45 1.45 24.69
C GLU A 286 6.07 1.19 25.30
N GLN A 287 5.39 2.28 25.65
CA GLN A 287 4.05 2.23 26.23
C GLN A 287 3.04 1.77 25.18
N VAL A 288 2.26 0.75 25.51
CA VAL A 288 1.28 0.19 24.57
C VAL A 288 -0.05 0.96 24.59
N LEU A 289 -0.48 1.47 25.74
CA LEU A 289 -1.80 2.07 25.90
C LEU A 289 -2.06 3.28 24.97
N PRO A 290 -1.13 4.24 24.80
CA PRO A 290 -1.31 5.33 23.85
C PRO A 290 -1.48 4.85 22.40
N GLN A 291 -0.81 3.76 22.02
CA GLN A 291 -0.93 3.18 20.68
C GLN A 291 -2.31 2.55 20.48
N LEU A 292 -2.82 1.83 21.49
CA LEU A 292 -4.16 1.24 21.45
C LEU A 292 -5.23 2.34 21.35
N GLU A 293 -5.15 3.39 22.17
CA GLU A 293 -6.11 4.49 22.14
C GLU A 293 -6.06 5.27 20.83
N ALA A 294 -4.87 5.58 20.32
CA ALA A 294 -4.72 6.25 19.03
C ALA A 294 -5.36 5.43 17.89
N PHE A 295 -5.22 4.11 17.91
CA PHE A 295 -5.83 3.25 16.90
C PHE A 295 -7.35 3.12 17.08
N MET A 296 -7.86 3.04 18.30
CA MET A 296 -9.29 2.90 18.59
C MET A 296 -10.08 4.21 18.47
N LYS A 297 -9.40 5.36 18.45
CA LYS A 297 -10.04 6.67 18.37
C LYS A 297 -10.94 6.78 17.14
N ASP A 298 -12.15 7.31 17.35
CA ASP A 298 -13.17 7.54 16.31
C ASP A 298 -13.60 6.25 15.56
N LYS A 299 -13.44 5.08 16.18
CA LYS A 299 -13.85 3.78 15.65
C LYS A 299 -14.93 3.10 16.50
N GLU A 300 -15.74 2.29 15.85
CA GLU A 300 -16.69 1.38 16.49
C GLU A 300 -15.95 0.14 17.00
N LEU A 301 -16.11 -0.17 18.28
CA LEU A 301 -15.43 -1.28 18.94
C LEU A 301 -16.37 -2.46 19.10
N PHE A 302 -15.92 -3.63 18.63
CA PHE A 302 -16.64 -4.89 18.70
C PHE A 302 -15.80 -5.93 19.44
N ALA A 303 -16.46 -6.88 20.08
CA ALA A 303 -15.86 -8.13 20.51
C ALA A 303 -16.91 -9.24 20.42
N CYS A 304 -16.51 -10.43 19.98
CA CYS A 304 -17.45 -11.54 19.94
C CYS A 304 -17.72 -12.10 21.34
N GLU A 305 -18.88 -12.74 21.53
CA GLU A 305 -19.30 -13.32 22.81
C GLU A 305 -18.25 -14.25 23.42
N SER A 306 -17.61 -15.09 22.61
CA SER A 306 -16.53 -15.97 23.07
C SER A 306 -15.33 -15.18 23.60
N ALA A 307 -14.92 -14.08 22.93
CA ALA A 307 -13.81 -13.24 23.38
C ALA A 307 -14.11 -12.61 24.74
N VAL A 308 -15.32 -12.05 24.91
CA VAL A 308 -15.72 -11.40 26.17
C VAL A 308 -15.82 -12.42 27.31
N ARG A 309 -16.38 -13.60 27.04
CA ARG A 309 -16.52 -14.68 28.03
C ARG A 309 -15.16 -15.19 28.51
N ASP A 310 -14.25 -15.45 27.58
CA ASP A 310 -12.89 -15.89 27.90
C ASP A 310 -12.10 -14.80 28.65
N PHE A 311 -12.23 -13.54 28.22
CA PHE A 311 -11.64 -12.40 28.92
C PHE A 311 -12.13 -12.30 30.37
N GLN A 312 -13.45 -12.39 30.59
CA GLN A 312 -14.04 -12.35 31.92
C GLN A 312 -13.54 -13.52 32.79
N SER A 313 -13.46 -14.73 32.25
CA SER A 313 -12.93 -15.89 32.97
C SER A 313 -11.48 -15.69 33.42
N ILE A 314 -10.64 -15.09 32.57
CA ILE A 314 -9.24 -14.75 32.91
C ILE A 314 -9.19 -13.67 33.99
N LEU A 315 -10.02 -12.63 33.86
CA LEU A 315 -10.10 -11.52 34.81
C LEU A 315 -10.59 -11.97 36.20
N ASP A 316 -11.56 -12.88 36.25
CA ASP A 316 -12.08 -13.44 37.50
C ASP A 316 -11.01 -14.26 38.24
N THR A 317 -10.15 -14.94 37.48
CA THR A 317 -9.09 -15.81 38.01
C THR A 317 -7.84 -15.03 38.43
N LEU A 318 -7.44 -14.02 37.65
CA LEU A 318 -6.13 -13.36 37.80
C LEU A 318 -6.21 -11.85 38.11
N GLY A 319 -7.30 -11.19 37.71
CA GLY A 319 -7.40 -9.73 37.72
C GLY A 319 -7.54 -9.14 39.12
N GLY A 320 -6.76 -8.09 39.39
CA GLY A 320 -6.88 -7.27 40.60
C GLY A 320 -8.04 -6.26 40.54
N PRO A 321 -8.28 -5.51 41.63
CA PRO A 321 -9.41 -4.58 41.72
C PRO A 321 -9.38 -3.47 40.67
N GLY A 322 -8.22 -2.85 40.39
CA GLY A 322 -8.08 -1.81 39.39
C GLY A 322 -8.23 -2.34 37.96
N GLU A 323 -7.69 -3.51 37.66
CA GLU A 323 -7.86 -4.20 36.37
C GLU A 323 -9.34 -4.52 36.11
N ARG A 324 -10.08 -4.94 37.16
CA ARG A 324 -11.52 -5.19 37.09
C ARG A 324 -12.33 -3.91 36.86
N GLU A 325 -11.98 -2.83 37.53
CA GLU A 325 -12.62 -1.53 37.34
C GLU A 325 -12.43 -1.03 35.91
N ARG A 326 -11.20 -1.08 35.39
CA ARG A 326 -10.89 -0.71 34.00
C ARG A 326 -11.61 -1.60 32.99
N ALA A 327 -11.71 -2.91 33.25
CA ALA A 327 -12.48 -3.83 32.42
C ALA A 327 -13.97 -3.46 32.37
N ALA A 328 -14.58 -3.10 33.50
CA ALA A 328 -15.98 -2.68 33.53
C ALA A 328 -16.23 -1.40 32.71
N VAL A 329 -15.27 -0.47 32.69
CA VAL A 329 -15.33 0.72 31.83
C VAL A 329 -15.17 0.35 30.35
N LEU A 330 -14.20 -0.50 30.03
CA LEU A 330 -13.93 -0.94 28.65
C LEU A 330 -15.14 -1.68 28.05
N ILE A 331 -15.74 -2.63 28.77
CA ILE A 331 -16.88 -3.41 28.28
C ILE A 331 -18.07 -2.52 27.89
N LYS A 332 -18.30 -1.42 28.62
CA LYS A 332 -19.37 -0.45 28.28
C LYS A 332 -19.13 0.28 26.94
N ARG A 333 -17.88 0.34 26.47
CA ARG A 333 -17.51 0.95 25.18
C ARG A 333 -17.64 -0.03 24.01
N ILE A 334 -17.77 -1.34 24.29
CA ILE A 334 -17.71 -2.39 23.27
C ILE A 334 -19.12 -2.87 22.91
N SER A 335 -19.38 -2.99 21.62
CA SER A 335 -20.54 -3.70 21.09
C SER A 335 -20.25 -5.20 21.05
N VAL A 336 -20.81 -5.94 22.00
CA VAL A 336 -20.67 -7.41 22.03
C VAL A 336 -21.57 -8.02 20.95
N VAL A 337 -21.00 -8.89 20.11
CA VAL A 337 -21.70 -9.52 18.97
C VAL A 337 -21.67 -11.04 19.07
N PRO A 338 -22.64 -11.75 18.46
CA PRO A 338 -22.61 -13.20 18.38
C PRO A 338 -21.37 -13.71 17.64
N ASP A 339 -20.93 -14.92 17.98
CA ASP A 339 -19.85 -15.59 17.25
C ASP A 339 -20.31 -15.96 15.83
N GLN A 340 -19.74 -15.29 14.83
CA GLN A 340 -20.09 -15.47 13.40
C GLN A 340 -18.83 -15.53 12.54
N PRO A 341 -18.01 -16.60 12.66
CA PRO A 341 -16.77 -16.71 11.91
C PRO A 341 -17.00 -16.75 10.40
N SER A 342 -16.16 -16.05 9.65
CA SER A 342 -16.24 -16.04 8.19
C SER A 342 -15.92 -17.40 7.57
N GLU A 343 -16.50 -17.67 6.40
CA GLU A 343 -16.27 -18.91 5.63
C GLU A 343 -14.78 -19.17 5.38
N ARG A 344 -13.98 -18.12 5.13
CA ARG A 344 -12.54 -18.28 4.91
C ARG A 344 -11.77 -18.60 6.19
N ALA A 345 -12.24 -18.13 7.35
CA ALA A 345 -11.66 -18.50 8.63
C ALA A 345 -11.97 -19.97 8.96
N LEU A 346 -13.19 -20.43 8.70
CA LEU A 346 -13.63 -21.81 8.92
C LEU A 346 -12.87 -22.84 8.06
N ARG A 347 -12.33 -22.44 6.91
CA ARG A 347 -11.49 -23.29 6.04
C ARG A 347 -10.07 -23.50 6.55
N LEU A 348 -9.63 -22.80 7.60
CA LEU A 348 -8.29 -22.98 8.15
C LEU A 348 -8.13 -24.37 8.76
N VAL A 349 -7.03 -25.04 8.42
CA VAL A 349 -6.66 -26.33 8.98
C VAL A 349 -6.08 -26.13 10.37
N ALA A 350 -6.67 -26.81 11.36
CA ALA A 350 -6.25 -26.75 12.75
C ALA A 350 -4.77 -27.11 12.92
N SER A 351 -4.09 -26.40 13.82
CA SER A 351 -2.70 -26.65 14.19
C SER A 351 -2.44 -26.15 15.61
N SER A 352 -1.23 -26.36 16.14
CA SER A 352 -0.85 -25.81 17.45
C SER A 352 -0.95 -24.29 17.54
N LYS A 353 -0.96 -23.58 16.40
CA LYS A 353 -1.11 -22.11 16.31
C LYS A 353 -2.50 -21.66 15.82
N ILE A 354 -3.31 -22.58 15.28
CA ILE A 354 -4.67 -22.32 14.79
C ILE A 354 -5.63 -23.11 15.67
N ASN A 355 -6.10 -22.46 16.74
CA ASN A 355 -7.08 -23.01 17.67
C ASN A 355 -8.49 -22.46 17.37
N SER A 356 -9.52 -23.20 17.82
CA SER A 356 -10.93 -22.86 17.58
C SER A 356 -11.33 -21.47 18.11
N ARG A 357 -10.77 -21.06 19.25
CA ARG A 357 -11.03 -19.75 19.87
C ARG A 357 -10.54 -18.62 18.97
N SER A 358 -9.27 -18.64 18.58
CA SER A 358 -8.69 -17.64 17.68
C SER A 358 -9.39 -17.67 16.32
N LEU A 359 -9.77 -18.83 15.79
CA LEU A 359 -10.56 -18.92 14.57
C LEU A 359 -11.89 -18.16 14.70
N THR A 360 -12.61 -18.36 15.80
CA THR A 360 -13.90 -17.71 16.06
C THR A 360 -13.75 -16.18 16.15
N ILE A 361 -12.75 -15.71 16.90
CA ILE A 361 -12.51 -14.27 17.12
C ILE A 361 -12.12 -13.58 15.81
N PHE A 362 -11.09 -14.09 15.13
CA PHE A 362 -10.60 -13.50 13.89
C PHE A 362 -11.62 -13.64 12.77
N GLY A 363 -12.30 -14.78 12.69
CA GLY A 363 -13.37 -15.01 11.73
C GLY A 363 -14.55 -14.06 11.94
N THR A 364 -14.94 -13.78 13.19
CA THR A 364 -16.05 -12.85 13.47
C THR A 364 -15.66 -11.42 13.12
N GLY A 365 -14.45 -10.99 13.48
CA GLY A 365 -13.92 -9.70 13.03
C GLY A 365 -13.88 -9.58 11.51
N ASP A 366 -13.56 -10.67 10.83
CA ASP A 366 -13.55 -10.74 9.37
C ASP A 366 -14.93 -10.61 8.74
N THR A 367 -15.95 -11.29 9.27
CA THR A 367 -17.35 -11.14 8.85
C THR A 367 -17.84 -9.70 9.01
N LEU A 368 -17.45 -9.04 10.11
CA LEU A 368 -17.81 -7.64 10.39
C LEU A 368 -17.07 -6.62 9.51
N LYS A 369 -16.05 -7.06 8.76
CA LYS A 369 -15.05 -6.19 8.10
C LYS A 369 -14.40 -5.23 9.11
N ALA A 370 -14.07 -5.76 10.28
CA ALA A 370 -13.44 -5.04 11.38
C ALA A 370 -11.98 -5.46 11.53
N ILE A 371 -11.07 -4.48 11.66
CA ILE A 371 -9.65 -4.78 11.89
C ILE A 371 -9.51 -5.45 13.25
N THR A 372 -8.95 -6.66 13.29
CA THR A 372 -8.76 -7.37 14.56
C THR A 372 -7.50 -6.86 15.26
N MET A 373 -7.66 -6.22 16.42
CA MET A 373 -6.55 -5.91 17.31
C MET A 373 -6.15 -7.17 18.06
N THR A 374 -4.84 -7.47 18.14
CA THR A 374 -4.36 -8.69 18.78
C THR A 374 -2.86 -8.62 19.10
N ALA A 375 -2.41 -9.38 20.11
CA ALA A 375 -1.01 -9.73 20.31
C ALA A 375 -0.66 -11.14 19.80
N ASN A 376 -1.63 -11.89 19.25
CA ASN A 376 -1.45 -13.25 18.76
C ASN A 376 -0.86 -13.30 17.34
N SER A 377 0.36 -12.81 17.20
CA SER A 377 1.08 -12.82 15.91
C SER A 377 1.32 -14.24 15.38
N GLY A 378 1.30 -15.26 16.25
CA GLY A 378 1.43 -16.67 15.88
C GLY A 378 0.25 -17.16 15.04
N PHE A 379 -0.99 -16.85 15.45
CA PHE A 379 -2.19 -17.18 14.67
C PHE A 379 -2.19 -16.47 13.33
N VAL A 380 -1.89 -15.15 13.31
CA VAL A 380 -1.87 -14.34 12.09
C VAL A 380 -0.93 -14.93 11.04
N ARG A 381 0.31 -15.28 11.45
CA ARG A 381 1.29 -15.90 10.54
C ARG A 381 0.83 -17.27 10.06
N ALA A 382 0.28 -18.10 10.96
CA ALA A 382 -0.18 -19.44 10.60
C ALA A 382 -1.35 -19.40 9.60
N ALA A 383 -2.31 -18.49 9.78
CA ALA A 383 -3.42 -18.29 8.85
C ALA A 383 -2.94 -17.79 7.48
N ASN A 384 -2.02 -16.82 7.47
CA ASN A 384 -1.44 -16.30 6.22
C ASN A 384 -0.71 -17.39 5.42
N ASN A 385 0.01 -18.28 6.10
CA ASN A 385 0.68 -19.43 5.46
C ASN A 385 -0.30 -20.43 4.84
N GLN A 386 -1.57 -20.43 5.25
CA GLN A 386 -2.65 -21.21 4.65
C GLN A 386 -3.46 -20.40 3.61
N GLY A 387 -2.98 -19.22 3.22
CA GLY A 387 -3.62 -18.38 2.21
C GLY A 387 -4.74 -17.47 2.73
N VAL A 388 -4.94 -17.37 4.05
CA VAL A 388 -5.94 -16.48 4.65
C VAL A 388 -5.27 -15.30 5.35
N LYS A 389 -5.30 -14.14 4.68
CA LYS A 389 -4.78 -12.88 5.23
C LYS A 389 -5.89 -12.11 5.94
N PHE A 390 -5.82 -12.01 7.26
CA PHE A 390 -6.70 -11.16 8.06
C PHE A 390 -6.18 -9.72 8.15
N SER A 391 -7.10 -8.76 8.20
CA SER A 391 -6.78 -7.37 8.54
C SER A 391 -6.57 -7.25 10.04
N VAL A 392 -5.35 -6.95 10.47
CA VAL A 392 -4.99 -6.96 11.89
C VAL A 392 -4.21 -5.72 12.28
N PHE A 393 -4.36 -5.32 13.53
CA PHE A 393 -3.49 -4.39 14.23
C PHE A 393 -2.76 -5.18 15.32
N ILE A 394 -1.44 -5.35 15.16
CA ILE A 394 -0.64 -6.14 16.10
C ILE A 394 -0.04 -5.22 17.15
N HIS A 395 -0.26 -5.53 18.42
CA HIS A 395 0.35 -4.83 19.55
C HIS A 395 1.18 -5.78 20.41
N HIS A 396 2.05 -5.22 21.25
CA HIS A 396 2.78 -5.99 22.25
C HIS A 396 1.86 -6.41 23.40
N PRO A 397 1.95 -7.64 23.92
CA PRO A 397 1.09 -8.11 25.01
C PRO A 397 1.51 -7.52 26.37
N ARG A 398 0.53 -7.23 27.22
CA ARG A 398 0.72 -6.97 28.66
C ARG A 398 -0.23 -7.86 29.46
N ALA A 399 0.31 -8.67 30.36
CA ALA A 399 -0.46 -9.58 31.19
C ALA A 399 -1.13 -8.85 32.37
N LEU A 400 -2.16 -9.44 32.95
CA LEU A 400 -2.70 -8.98 34.22
C LEU A 400 -1.68 -9.24 35.34
N THR A 401 -1.35 -8.21 36.11
CA THR A 401 -0.26 -8.28 37.10
C THR A 401 -0.65 -7.79 38.49
N GLU A 402 -1.75 -7.07 38.65
CA GLU A 402 -2.09 -6.37 39.90
C GLU A 402 -2.11 -7.33 41.12
N SER A 403 -2.74 -8.50 40.98
CA SER A 403 -2.80 -9.51 42.05
C SER A 403 -1.42 -10.06 42.47
N LYS A 404 -0.39 -9.87 41.66
CA LYS A 404 0.99 -10.32 41.92
C LYS A 404 1.90 -9.23 42.45
N GLU A 405 1.48 -7.96 42.42
CA GLU A 405 2.28 -6.82 42.85
C GLU A 405 2.64 -6.90 44.34
N ALA A 406 1.74 -7.44 45.19
CA ALA A 406 2.00 -7.65 46.61
C ALA A 406 3.19 -8.59 46.90
N LEU A 407 3.56 -9.44 45.94
CA LEU A 407 4.69 -10.37 46.05
C LEU A 407 5.89 -9.93 45.18
N ALA A 408 5.78 -8.79 44.51
CA ALA A 408 6.78 -8.24 43.61
C ALA A 408 7.67 -7.23 44.35
N THR A 409 8.85 -6.96 43.79
CA THR A 409 9.78 -5.96 44.33
C THR A 409 9.62 -4.65 43.57
N PRO A 410 9.31 -3.52 44.23
CA PRO A 410 9.22 -2.24 43.54
C PRO A 410 10.59 -1.80 43.04
N LEU A 411 10.62 -1.22 41.84
CA LEU A 411 11.83 -0.58 41.32
C LEU A 411 12.11 0.73 42.07
N PRO A 412 13.40 1.08 42.26
CA PRO A 412 13.76 2.39 42.79
C PRO A 412 13.19 3.51 41.92
N LYS A 413 12.79 4.64 42.55
CA LYS A 413 12.23 5.80 41.84
C LYS A 413 13.19 6.40 40.82
N ASP A 414 14.50 6.19 40.99
CA ASP A 414 15.57 6.71 40.13
C ASP A 414 16.09 5.67 39.12
N TYR A 415 15.35 4.59 38.88
CA TYR A 415 15.78 3.55 37.95
C TYR A 415 15.71 4.03 36.49
N THR A 416 16.86 4.42 35.93
CA THR A 416 17.03 4.64 34.49
C THR A 416 17.31 3.31 33.81
N ASN A 417 16.64 3.04 32.67
CA ASN A 417 16.91 1.86 31.84
C ASN A 417 18.31 2.02 31.19
N ASP A 418 19.36 1.68 31.91
CA ASP A 418 20.72 1.60 31.37
C ASP A 418 20.84 0.34 30.50
N SER A 419 20.30 0.38 29.28
CA SER A 419 20.55 -0.62 28.24
C SER A 419 20.25 -0.07 26.85
N GLU A 420 21.03 0.92 26.44
CA GLU A 420 21.31 1.21 25.03
C GLU A 420 22.68 0.63 24.67
N HIS A 421 22.68 -0.60 24.16
CA HIS A 421 23.81 -1.21 23.43
C HIS A 421 23.28 -1.84 22.15
#